data_AF-A0A7V5ZCN6-F1
#
_entry.id   AF-A0A7V5ZCN6-F1
#
_cell.length_a   1.000
_cell.length_b   1.000
_cell.length_c   1.000
_cell.angle_alpha   90.00
_cell.angle_beta   90.00
_cell.angle_gamma   90.00
#
_symmetry.space_group_name_H-M   'P 1'
#
loop_
_entity.id
_entity.type
_entity.pdbx_description
1 polymer ?
#
loop_
_entity_poly.entity_id
_entity_poly.type
_entity_poly.pdbx_seq_one_letter_code
_entity_poly.pdbx_strand_id
1 'polypeptide(L)'
;MARKTEAPRKPTTEQAIVEEAQRELRLIWWRYLLWITIVMLVAPVVMTTLAALLRLREITFLLLNFVVVLVLVQVMLYQVRRSFVRLKQLGRTAVQKHLWQAARVALEPFSRFGNRGFDWDGEAHYLLMRTYLSMGEVERATKVKQFLLRHRRGKWVERASKAMLEAEG
;
A
#
# COMPACT_ATOMS: atom_id res chain seq x y z
N MET A 1 -20.32 -5.10 -47.36
CA MET A 1 -20.49 -5.20 -45.89
C MET A 1 -19.41 -4.38 -45.21
N ALA A 2 -19.75 -3.17 -44.74
CA ALA A 2 -18.79 -2.29 -44.07
C ALA A 2 -18.64 -2.72 -42.60
N ARG A 3 -17.42 -3.11 -42.22
CA ARG A 3 -17.05 -3.45 -40.84
C ARG A 3 -17.14 -2.15 -40.01
N LYS A 4 -18.14 -2.04 -39.14
CA LYS A 4 -18.23 -0.94 -38.17
C LYS A 4 -16.97 -1.02 -37.29
N THR A 5 -16.08 -0.06 -37.45
CA THR A 5 -14.96 0.18 -36.55
C THR A 5 -15.57 0.61 -35.21
N GLU A 6 -15.57 -0.29 -34.23
CA GLU A 6 -15.98 0.03 -32.86
C GLU A 6 -15.05 1.14 -32.34
N ALA A 7 -15.61 2.33 -32.11
CA ALA A 7 -14.91 3.42 -31.46
C ALA A 7 -14.38 2.93 -30.09
N PRO A 8 -13.18 3.37 -29.66
CA PRO A 8 -12.61 2.94 -28.39
C PRO A 8 -13.58 3.29 -27.26
N ARG A 9 -14.15 2.25 -26.65
CA ARG A 9 -15.12 2.37 -25.55
C ARG A 9 -14.41 3.09 -24.40
N LYS A 10 -14.91 4.28 -24.02
CA LYS A 10 -14.37 4.99 -22.85
C LYS A 10 -14.43 4.04 -21.65
N PRO A 11 -13.35 3.90 -20.86
CA PRO A 11 -13.35 3.00 -19.72
C PRO A 11 -14.47 3.41 -18.77
N THR A 12 -15.20 2.43 -18.23
CA THR A 12 -16.17 2.72 -17.17
C THR A 12 -15.44 3.32 -15.96
N THR A 13 -16.12 4.12 -15.15
CA THR A 13 -15.55 4.73 -13.93
C THR A 13 -14.85 3.71 -13.04
N GLU A 14 -15.35 2.47 -13.01
CA GLU A 14 -14.73 1.35 -12.31
C GLU A 14 -13.40 0.90 -12.93
N GLN A 15 -13.38 0.69 -14.26
CA GLN A 15 -12.17 0.31 -14.99
C GLN A 15 -11.06 1.34 -14.83
N ALA A 16 -11.41 2.63 -14.88
CA ALA A 16 -10.44 3.72 -14.67
C ALA A 16 -9.79 3.65 -13.27
N ILE A 17 -10.59 3.43 -12.21
CA ILE A 17 -10.07 3.30 -10.84
C ILE A 17 -9.19 2.05 -10.70
N VAL A 18 -9.61 0.93 -11.29
CA VAL A 18 -8.84 -0.32 -11.26
C VAL A 18 -7.49 -0.14 -11.97
N GLU A 19 -7.48 0.46 -13.15
CA GLU A 19 -6.24 0.73 -13.88
C GLU A 19 -5.30 1.64 -13.10
N GLU A 20 -5.82 2.70 -12.48
CA GLU A 20 -5.00 3.62 -11.70
C GLU A 20 -4.43 2.95 -10.45
N ALA A 21 -5.24 2.15 -9.75
CA ALA A 21 -4.79 1.35 -8.62
C ALA A 21 -3.69 0.34 -9.04
N GLN A 22 -3.86 -0.33 -10.18
CA GLN A 22 -2.85 -1.24 -10.72
C GLN A 22 -1.56 -0.53 -11.14
N ARG A 23 -1.66 0.70 -11.69
CA ARG A 23 -0.47 1.54 -11.98
C ARG A 23 0.27 1.87 -10.69
N GLU A 24 -0.42 2.34 -9.65
CA GLU A 24 0.19 2.61 -8.35
C GLU A 24 0.80 1.36 -7.71
N LEU A 25 0.16 0.20 -7.84
CA LEU A 25 0.72 -1.06 -7.34
C LEU A 25 2.00 -1.47 -8.07
N ARG A 26 2.04 -1.33 -9.40
CA ARG A 26 3.28 -1.55 -10.17
C ARG A 26 4.38 -0.58 -9.76
N LEU A 27 4.04 0.70 -9.53
CA LEU A 27 5.01 1.69 -9.05
C LEU A 27 5.55 1.33 -7.67
N ILE A 28 4.70 0.89 -6.73
CA ILE A 28 5.15 0.42 -5.41
C ILE A 28 6.12 -0.75 -5.55
N TRP A 29 5.77 -1.74 -6.38
CA TRP A 29 6.61 -2.91 -6.61
C TRP A 29 7.98 -2.54 -7.21
N TRP A 30 8.00 -1.70 -8.24
CA TRP A 30 9.24 -1.19 -8.85
C TRP A 30 10.07 -0.37 -7.88
N ARG A 31 9.43 0.47 -7.04
CA ARG A 31 10.13 1.21 -5.99
C ARG A 31 10.79 0.26 -5.00
N TYR A 32 10.08 -0.76 -4.52
CA TYR A 32 10.68 -1.74 -3.62
C TYR A 32 11.87 -2.46 -4.26
N LEU A 33 11.71 -2.93 -5.50
CA LEU A 33 12.81 -3.59 -6.21
C LEU A 33 14.03 -2.66 -6.35
N LEU A 34 13.82 -1.44 -6.85
CA LEU A 34 14.86 -0.44 -7.01
C LEU A 34 15.58 -0.15 -5.68
N TRP A 35 14.82 0.13 -4.62
CA TRP A 35 15.39 0.47 -3.31
C TRP A 35 16.10 -0.70 -2.64
N ILE A 36 15.59 -1.93 -2.78
CA ILE A 36 16.29 -3.13 -2.32
C ILE A 36 17.62 -3.28 -3.07
N THR A 37 17.65 -3.09 -4.40
CA THR A 37 18.89 -3.11 -5.18
C THR A 37 19.86 -2.01 -4.74
N ILE A 38 19.37 -0.80 -4.48
CA ILE A 38 20.21 0.30 -3.99
C ILE A 38 20.81 -0.04 -2.62
N VAL A 39 20.00 -0.51 -1.67
CA VAL A 39 20.45 -0.77 -0.30
C VAL A 39 21.34 -2.01 -0.21
N MET A 40 21.06 -3.07 -0.97
CA MET A 40 21.77 -4.35 -0.86
C MET A 40 22.98 -4.47 -1.79
N LEU A 41 23.06 -3.68 -2.86
CA LEU A 41 24.13 -3.78 -3.85
C LEU A 41 24.86 -2.46 -4.04
N VAL A 42 24.14 -1.40 -4.44
CA VAL A 42 24.79 -0.14 -4.85
C VAL A 42 25.45 0.56 -3.66
N ALA A 43 24.72 0.76 -2.57
CA ALA A 43 25.22 1.45 -1.39
C ALA A 43 26.42 0.71 -0.76
N PRO A 44 26.41 -0.62 -0.56
CA PRO A 44 27.59 -1.35 -0.08
C PRO A 44 28.81 -1.21 -0.98
N VAL A 45 28.65 -1.32 -2.31
CA VAL A 45 29.77 -1.16 -3.25
C VAL A 45 30.34 0.26 -3.20
N VAL A 46 29.48 1.28 -3.22
CA VAL A 46 29.89 2.69 -3.14
C VAL A 46 30.57 2.98 -1.80
N MET A 47 30.01 2.49 -0.70
CA MET A 47 30.57 2.68 0.63
C MET A 47 31.93 2.00 0.78
N THR A 48 32.08 0.77 0.28
CA THR A 48 33.33 0.00 0.38
C THR A 48 34.44 0.66 -0.43
N THR A 49 34.13 1.12 -1.64
CA THR A 49 35.10 1.85 -2.49
C THR A 49 35.49 3.20 -1.86
N LEU A 50 34.53 3.96 -1.33
CA LEU A 50 34.82 5.19 -0.59
C LEU A 50 35.69 4.96 0.65
N ALA A 51 35.40 3.90 1.41
CA ALA A 51 36.17 3.56 2.60
C ALA A 51 37.63 3.24 2.28
N ALA A 52 37.87 2.49 1.19
CA ALA A 52 39.20 2.17 0.71
C ALA A 52 39.96 3.43 0.24
N LEU A 53 39.30 4.30 -0.52
CA LEU A 53 39.89 5.55 -1.03
C LEU A 53 40.24 6.55 0.09
N LEU A 54 39.35 6.68 1.09
CA LEU A 54 39.51 7.63 2.19
C LEU A 54 40.23 7.04 3.41
N ARG A 55 40.65 5.76 3.34
CA ARG A 55 41.30 5.02 4.44
C ARG A 55 40.51 5.14 5.75
N LEU A 56 39.20 4.98 5.69
CA LEU A 56 38.33 5.12 6.86
C LEU A 56 38.64 4.05 7.91
N ARG A 57 38.67 4.46 9.18
CA ARG A 57 38.70 3.52 10.31
C ARG A 57 37.38 2.74 10.39
N GLU A 58 37.45 1.50 10.87
CA GLU A 58 36.32 0.56 10.93
C GLU A 58 35.07 1.15 11.60
N ILE A 59 35.23 1.79 12.77
CA ILE A 59 34.12 2.39 13.51
C ILE A 59 33.47 3.53 12.71
N THR A 60 34.27 4.39 12.09
CA THR A 60 33.78 5.51 11.28
C THR A 60 33.04 4.99 10.04
N PHE A 61 33.56 3.94 9.41
CA PHE A 61 32.90 3.28 8.29
C PHE A 61 31.54 2.69 8.69
N LEU A 62 31.47 1.96 9.80
CA LEU A 62 30.23 1.36 10.30
C LEU A 62 29.17 2.41 10.61
N LEU A 63 29.54 3.50 11.31
CA LEU A 63 28.62 4.60 11.61
C LEU A 63 28.12 5.29 10.35
N LEU A 64 29.01 5.58 9.39
CA LEU A 64 28.63 6.26 8.15
C LEU A 64 27.72 5.35 7.31
N ASN A 65 28.04 4.06 7.21
CA ASN A 65 27.20 3.09 6.51
C ASN A 65 25.81 2.98 7.14
N PHE A 66 25.73 2.91 8.47
CA PHE A 66 24.45 2.90 9.19
C PHE A 66 23.62 4.14 8.88
N VAL A 67 24.21 5.34 8.94
CA VAL A 67 23.51 6.60 8.63
C VAL A 67 23.04 6.61 7.18
N VAL A 68 23.88 6.20 6.22
CA VAL A 68 23.51 6.14 4.81
C VAL A 68 22.33 5.20 4.59
N VAL A 69 22.42 3.96 5.09
CA VAL A 69 21.32 2.98 4.96
C VAL A 69 20.04 3.49 5.62
N LEU A 70 20.14 4.07 6.82
CA LEU A 70 19.00 4.65 7.53
C LEU A 70 18.31 5.74 6.69
N VAL A 71 19.08 6.67 6.12
CA VAL A 71 18.55 7.75 5.26
C VAL A 71 17.89 7.16 4.01
N LEU A 72 18.53 6.21 3.32
CA LEU A 72 17.97 5.58 2.12
C LEU A 72 16.64 4.87 2.43
N VAL A 73 16.55 4.16 3.57
CA VAL A 73 15.31 3.51 4.01
C VAL A 73 14.22 4.54 4.29
N GLN A 74 14.53 5.68 4.95
CA GLN A 74 13.54 6.73 5.18
C GLN A 74 13.01 7.34 3.87
N VAL A 75 13.90 7.58 2.89
CA VAL A 75 13.50 8.09 1.57
C VAL A 75 12.61 7.07 0.85
N MET A 76 12.97 5.79 0.87
CA MET A 76 12.14 4.71 0.32
C MET A 76 10.74 4.72 0.96
N LEU A 77 10.66 4.72 2.29
CA LEU A 77 9.39 4.70 3.02
C LEU A 77 8.53 5.92 2.70
N TYR A 78 9.12 7.10 2.59
CA TYR A 78 8.41 8.32 2.19
C TYR A 78 7.78 8.19 0.80
N GLN A 79 8.53 7.70 -0.18
CA GLN A 79 8.01 7.52 -1.54
C GLN A 79 6.89 6.48 -1.60
N VAL A 80 7.06 5.35 -0.91
CA VAL A 80 6.05 4.30 -0.86
C VAL A 80 4.77 4.80 -0.16
N ARG A 81 4.92 5.54 0.95
CA ARG A 81 3.79 6.13 1.69
C ARG A 81 2.91 7.01 0.79
N ARG A 82 3.50 7.78 -0.12
CA ARG A 82 2.74 8.62 -1.07
C ARG A 82 1.82 7.79 -1.97
N SER A 83 2.29 6.64 -2.46
CA SER A 83 1.46 5.73 -3.27
C SER A 83 0.37 5.06 -2.45
N PHE A 84 0.64 4.68 -1.19
CA PHE A 84 -0.42 4.16 -0.31
C PHE A 84 -1.49 5.21 0.01
N VAL A 85 -1.12 6.48 0.19
CA VAL A 85 -2.12 7.56 0.36
C VAL A 85 -3.04 7.65 -0.86
N ARG A 86 -2.50 7.54 -2.08
CA ARG A 86 -3.30 7.53 -3.32
C ARG A 86 -4.20 6.30 -3.40
N LEU A 87 -3.69 5.11 -3.10
CA LEU A 87 -4.50 3.89 -3.03
C LEU A 87 -5.65 4.01 -2.02
N LYS A 88 -5.40 4.63 -0.85
CA LYS A 88 -6.46 4.91 0.13
C LYS A 88 -7.54 5.83 -0.42
N GLN A 89 -7.16 6.88 -1.15
CA GLN A 89 -8.09 7.81 -1.79
C GLN A 89 -8.94 7.14 -2.89
N LEU A 90 -8.31 6.32 -3.74
CA LEU A 90 -9.00 5.52 -4.76
C LEU A 90 -9.99 4.55 -4.13
N GLY A 91 -9.54 3.82 -3.09
CA GLY A 91 -10.39 2.89 -2.33
C GLY A 91 -11.58 3.58 -1.67
N ARG A 92 -11.37 4.74 -1.05
CA ARG A 92 -12.47 5.55 -0.47
C ARG A 92 -13.49 5.96 -1.53
N THR A 93 -13.01 6.43 -2.69
CA THR A 93 -13.87 6.83 -3.81
C THR A 93 -14.67 5.66 -4.36
N ALA A 94 -14.05 4.49 -4.49
CA ALA A 94 -14.71 3.27 -4.96
C ALA A 94 -15.79 2.80 -3.97
N VAL A 95 -15.51 2.80 -2.66
CA VAL A 95 -16.50 2.47 -1.62
C VAL A 95 -17.70 3.43 -1.63
N GLN A 96 -17.46 4.74 -1.78
CA GLN A 96 -18.53 5.74 -1.86
C GLN A 96 -19.44 5.54 -3.08
N LYS A 97 -18.90 5.01 -4.17
CA LYS A 97 -19.64 4.71 -5.41
C LYS A 97 -20.17 3.26 -5.47
N HIS A 98 -20.05 2.50 -4.39
CA HIS A 98 -20.42 1.08 -4.33
C HIS A 98 -19.71 0.20 -5.38
N LEU A 99 -18.52 0.61 -5.83
CA LEU A 99 -17.68 -0.13 -6.78
C LEU A 99 -16.78 -1.10 -6.01
N TRP A 100 -17.38 -2.18 -5.50
CA TRP A 100 -16.72 -3.07 -4.52
C TRP A 100 -15.47 -3.77 -5.08
N GLN A 101 -15.48 -4.16 -6.34
CA GLN A 101 -14.31 -4.80 -6.94
C GLN A 101 -13.15 -3.83 -7.10
N ALA A 102 -13.42 -2.59 -7.54
CA ALA A 102 -12.41 -1.53 -7.59
C ALA A 102 -11.89 -1.16 -6.19
N ALA A 103 -12.76 -1.09 -5.19
CA ALA A 103 -12.38 -0.84 -3.81
C ALA A 103 -11.45 -1.93 -3.28
N ARG A 104 -11.77 -3.21 -3.57
CA ARG A 104 -10.93 -4.34 -3.20
C ARG A 104 -9.54 -4.21 -3.83
N VAL A 105 -9.44 -3.96 -5.13
CA VAL A 105 -8.13 -3.81 -5.81
C VAL A 105 -7.28 -2.71 -5.18
N ALA A 106 -7.88 -1.58 -4.82
CA ALA A 106 -7.17 -0.46 -4.22
C ALA A 106 -6.76 -0.69 -2.75
N LEU A 107 -7.58 -1.41 -1.97
CA LEU A 107 -7.44 -1.52 -0.51
C LEU A 107 -6.79 -2.84 -0.04
N GLU A 108 -6.91 -3.93 -0.80
CA GLU A 108 -6.27 -5.22 -0.52
C GLU A 108 -4.76 -5.11 -0.21
N PRO A 109 -3.96 -4.23 -0.85
CA PRO A 109 -2.53 -4.09 -0.54
C PRO A 109 -2.24 -3.74 0.92
N PHE A 110 -3.18 -3.09 1.64
CA PHE A 110 -3.04 -2.78 3.07
C PHE A 110 -3.14 -4.01 3.97
N SER A 111 -3.77 -5.11 3.53
CA SER A 111 -3.89 -6.34 4.33
C SER A 111 -2.59 -7.14 4.42
N ARG A 112 -1.63 -6.89 3.51
CA ARG A 112 -0.35 -7.61 3.41
C ARG A 112 0.61 -7.22 4.53
N PHE A 113 1.38 -8.20 5.00
CA PHE A 113 2.47 -7.99 5.96
C PHE A 113 3.48 -6.97 5.39
N GLY A 114 4.00 -6.07 6.23
CA GLY A 114 4.83 -4.93 5.81
C GLY A 114 4.07 -3.69 5.35
N ASN A 115 2.88 -3.85 4.76
CA ASN A 115 2.09 -2.72 4.23
C ASN A 115 1.03 -2.19 5.21
N ARG A 116 0.60 -3.01 6.17
CA ARG A 116 -0.38 -2.63 7.20
C ARG A 116 -0.01 -1.32 7.92
N GLY A 117 1.29 -1.07 8.09
CA GLY A 117 1.83 0.14 8.70
C GLY A 117 1.53 1.43 7.94
N PHE A 118 1.14 1.39 6.67
CA PHE A 118 0.82 2.60 5.90
C PHE A 118 -0.56 3.17 6.21
N ASP A 119 -1.42 2.44 6.93
CA ASP A 119 -2.73 2.90 7.40
C ASP A 119 -2.75 3.01 8.93
N TRP A 120 -2.14 4.09 9.44
CA TRP A 120 -2.03 4.35 10.88
C TRP A 120 -3.36 4.67 11.54
N ASP A 121 -4.27 5.35 10.83
CA ASP A 121 -5.58 5.72 11.33
C ASP A 121 -6.60 4.56 11.28
N GLY A 122 -6.31 3.50 10.52
CA GLY A 122 -7.19 2.33 10.42
C GLY A 122 -8.35 2.51 9.42
N GLU A 123 -8.36 3.60 8.66
CA GLU A 123 -9.41 3.89 7.69
C GLU A 123 -9.40 2.89 6.54
N ALA A 124 -8.24 2.63 5.94
CA ALA A 124 -8.14 1.72 4.80
C ALA A 124 -8.57 0.30 5.20
N HIS A 125 -8.17 -0.14 6.39
CA HIS A 125 -8.60 -1.43 6.94
C HIS A 125 -10.12 -1.47 7.18
N TYR A 126 -10.72 -0.41 7.74
CA TYR A 126 -12.18 -0.34 7.90
C TYR A 126 -12.92 -0.38 6.55
N LEU A 127 -12.45 0.39 5.55
CA LEU A 127 -13.03 0.39 4.21
C LEU A 127 -12.88 -0.97 3.52
N LEU A 128 -11.75 -1.65 3.71
CA LEU A 128 -11.52 -2.99 3.19
C LEU A 128 -12.47 -4.00 3.85
N MET A 129 -12.64 -3.93 5.17
CA MET A 129 -13.60 -4.75 5.90
C MET A 129 -15.01 -4.60 5.34
N ARG A 130 -15.48 -3.34 5.14
CA ARG A 130 -16.79 -3.07 4.53
C ARG A 130 -16.89 -3.63 3.12
N THR A 131 -15.84 -3.47 2.32
CA THR A 131 -15.79 -3.99 0.96
C THR A 131 -15.99 -5.51 0.95
N TYR A 132 -15.29 -6.24 1.83
CA TYR A 132 -15.48 -7.69 1.95
C TYR A 132 -16.89 -8.07 2.40
N LEU A 133 -17.49 -7.34 3.36
CA LEU A 133 -18.88 -7.59 3.77
C LEU A 133 -19.85 -7.41 2.60
N SER A 134 -19.72 -6.32 1.84
CA SER A 134 -20.56 -6.06 0.67
C SER A 134 -20.38 -7.06 -0.47
N MET A 135 -19.26 -7.79 -0.48
CA MET A 135 -18.98 -8.88 -1.43
C MET A 135 -19.35 -10.26 -0.88
N GLY A 136 -19.88 -10.37 0.34
CA GLY A 136 -20.18 -11.65 1.00
C GLY A 136 -18.95 -12.40 1.53
N GLU A 137 -17.77 -11.77 1.53
CA GLU A 137 -16.50 -12.36 2.01
C GLU A 137 -16.36 -12.21 3.54
N VAL A 138 -17.31 -12.75 4.31
CA VAL A 138 -17.44 -12.54 5.77
C VAL A 138 -16.18 -12.94 6.55
N GLU A 139 -15.56 -14.08 6.22
CA GLU A 139 -14.35 -14.56 6.92
C GLU A 139 -13.18 -13.57 6.79
N ARG A 140 -13.02 -12.97 5.60
CA ARG A 140 -11.98 -11.98 5.33
C ARG A 140 -12.29 -10.66 6.02
N ALA A 141 -13.55 -10.24 6.02
CA ALA A 141 -13.99 -9.08 6.80
C ALA A 141 -13.66 -9.25 8.29
N THR A 142 -13.95 -10.41 8.88
CA THR A 142 -13.65 -10.73 10.28
C THR A 142 -12.15 -10.67 10.57
N LYS A 143 -11.31 -11.20 9.69
CA LYS A 143 -9.84 -11.09 9.81
C LYS A 143 -9.36 -9.64 9.83
N VAL A 144 -9.90 -8.80 8.95
CA VAL A 144 -9.55 -7.36 8.90
C VAL A 144 -10.06 -6.62 10.15
N LYS A 145 -11.29 -6.91 10.62
CA LYS A 145 -11.84 -6.39 11.88
C LYS A 145 -10.93 -6.74 13.06
N GLN A 146 -10.56 -8.01 13.21
CA GLN A 146 -9.67 -8.44 14.29
C GLN A 146 -8.32 -7.72 14.26
N PHE A 147 -7.74 -7.53 13.07
CA PHE A 147 -6.51 -6.76 12.93
C PHE A 147 -6.71 -5.31 13.39
N LEU A 148 -7.78 -4.65 12.91
CA LEU A 148 -8.11 -3.27 13.23
C LEU A 148 -8.31 -3.07 14.74
N LEU A 149 -9.10 -3.94 15.38
CA LEU A 149 -9.35 -3.90 16.83
C LEU A 149 -8.09 -4.09 17.67
N ARG A 150 -7.17 -4.96 17.23
CA ARG A 150 -5.93 -5.26 17.98
C ARG A 150 -4.86 -4.17 17.82
N HIS A 151 -4.76 -3.54 16.64
CA HIS A 151 -3.59 -2.73 16.29
C HIS A 151 -3.88 -1.26 15.97
N ARG A 152 -5.15 -0.85 15.96
CA ARG A 152 -5.54 0.54 15.66
C ARG A 152 -6.43 1.09 16.76
N ARG A 153 -6.61 2.41 16.78
CA ARG A 153 -7.44 3.14 17.74
C ARG A 153 -8.21 4.26 17.04
N GLY A 154 -9.30 4.72 17.66
CA GLY A 154 -10.09 5.86 17.22
C GLY A 154 -11.34 5.49 16.42
N LYS A 155 -11.94 6.49 15.78
CA LYS A 155 -13.29 6.43 15.19
C LYS A 155 -13.53 5.26 14.23
N TRP A 156 -12.50 4.79 13.52
CA TRP A 156 -12.64 3.71 12.54
C TRP A 156 -12.78 2.34 13.20
N VAL A 157 -12.15 2.15 14.37
CA VAL A 157 -12.31 0.95 15.20
C VAL A 157 -13.73 0.87 15.74
N GLU A 158 -14.25 1.99 16.27
CA GLU A 158 -15.62 2.08 16.77
C GLU A 158 -16.66 1.76 15.67
N ARG A 159 -16.46 2.32 14.47
CA ARG A 159 -17.32 2.04 13.32
C ARG A 159 -17.24 0.57 12.88
N ALA A 160 -16.06 -0.05 12.95
CA ALA A 160 -15.90 -1.46 12.60
C ALA A 160 -16.63 -2.39 13.58
N SER A 161 -16.59 -2.07 14.88
CA SER A 161 -17.31 -2.83 15.90
C SER A 161 -18.82 -2.81 15.64
N LYS A 162 -19.39 -1.65 15.32
CA LYS A 162 -20.82 -1.49 15.03
C LYS A 162 -21.27 -2.20 13.75
N ALA A 163 -20.51 -2.02 12.66
CA ALA A 163 -20.89 -2.52 11.34
C ALA A 163 -21.00 -4.06 11.22
N MET A 164 -20.37 -4.82 12.10
CA MET A 164 -20.52 -6.28 12.12
C MET A 164 -21.64 -6.77 13.02
N LEU A 165 -22.04 -6.00 14.03
CA LEU A 165 -23.23 -6.33 14.83
C LEU A 165 -24.49 -6.25 13.95
N GLU A 166 -24.53 -5.31 13.02
CA GLU A 166 -25.61 -5.17 12.02
C GLU A 166 -25.58 -6.26 10.94
N ALA A 167 -24.47 -6.99 10.77
CA ALA A 167 -24.35 -8.07 9.79
C ALA A 167 -24.62 -9.46 10.37
N GLU A 168 -24.66 -9.57 11.72
CA GLU A 168 -24.89 -10.81 12.46
C GLU A 168 -26.33 -10.90 13.03
N GLY A 169 -27.10 -9.81 13.01
CA GLY A 169 -28.51 -9.75 13.41
C GLY A 169 -29.45 -9.63 12.22
#